data_AF-A0A7S1B0C7-F1
#
_entry.id   AF-A0A7S1B0C7-F1
#
_cell.length_a   1.000
_cell.length_b   1.000
_cell.length_c   1.000
_cell.angle_alpha   90.00
_cell.angle_beta   90.00
_cell.angle_gamma   90.00
#
_symmetry.space_group_name_H-M   'P 1'
#
loop_
_entity.id
_entity.type
_entity.pdbx_description
1 polymer ?
#
loop_
_entity_poly.entity_id
_entity_poly.type
_entity_poly.pdbx_seq_one_letter_code
_entity_poly.pdbx_strand_id
1 'polypeptide(L)'
;ELESREVKDRRAHQFELLDVHGIDTESIRSLAEVNNRPEVVFQWVQGHIVNMIQTEVLNIPSPLLTRVFQDLGNGMAKYHLGLRFPDVPVPYPYIAVAEMTLYAHAIMTPIVSIQWSATPFLPPFLTFVLVFTLWSLYTVAGELENPFDGGDVNDLD
;
A
#
# COMPACT_ATOMS: atom_id res chain seq x y z
N GLU A 1 -11.09 -4.62 -19.83
CA GLU A 1 -12.26 -4.72 -18.94
C GLU A 1 -11.83 -4.69 -17.47
N LEU A 2 -11.24 -3.58 -17.00
CA LEU A 2 -10.94 -3.36 -15.58
C LEU A 2 -11.22 -1.90 -15.15
N GLU A 3 -12.02 -1.15 -15.92
CA GLU A 3 -12.48 0.20 -15.57
C GLU A 3 -13.81 0.18 -14.80
N SER A 4 -13.96 -0.73 -13.85
CA SER A 4 -15.18 -0.83 -13.04
C SER A 4 -14.89 -1.18 -11.60
N ARG A 5 -13.82 -0.62 -11.03
CA ARG A 5 -13.75 -0.42 -9.58
C ARG A 5 -14.30 0.97 -9.29
N GLU A 6 -15.40 0.96 -8.53
CA GLU A 6 -16.18 2.09 -8.07
C GLU A 6 -15.32 3.27 -7.63
N VAL A 7 -15.87 4.46 -7.81
CA VAL A 7 -15.35 5.75 -7.32
C VAL A 7 -15.38 5.72 -5.79
N LYS A 8 -14.49 4.95 -5.16
CA LYS A 8 -14.09 5.16 -3.77
C LYS A 8 -13.43 6.54 -3.73
N ASP A 9 -13.96 7.36 -2.85
CA ASP A 9 -13.53 8.71 -2.50
C ASP A 9 -12.02 8.91 -2.77
N ARG A 10 -11.68 9.69 -3.80
CA ARG A 10 -10.30 9.81 -4.26
C ARG A 10 -9.53 10.64 -3.24
N ARG A 11 -8.93 9.98 -2.22
CA ARG A 11 -7.93 10.58 -1.31
C ARG A 11 -6.85 11.35 -2.08
N ALA A 12 -6.59 10.98 -3.34
CA ALA A 12 -5.76 11.74 -4.28
C ALA A 12 -6.11 13.25 -4.38
N HIS A 13 -7.38 13.64 -4.24
CA HIS A 13 -7.82 15.04 -4.27
C HIS A 13 -7.63 15.79 -2.94
N GLN A 14 -7.23 15.10 -1.86
CA GLN A 14 -6.86 15.74 -0.60
C GLN A 14 -5.42 16.27 -0.64
N PHE A 15 -4.60 15.79 -1.57
CA PHE A 15 -3.25 16.30 -1.79
C PHE A 15 -3.29 17.58 -2.62
N GLU A 16 -2.29 18.44 -2.40
CA GLU A 16 -2.06 19.60 -3.27
C GLU A 16 -1.62 19.10 -4.65
N LEU A 17 -2.57 19.03 -5.58
CA LEU A 17 -2.35 18.58 -6.94
C LEU A 17 -1.89 19.75 -7.82
N LEU A 18 -1.02 19.46 -8.79
CA LEU A 18 -0.70 20.42 -9.85
C LEU A 18 -1.96 20.72 -10.67
N ASP A 19 -2.17 21.99 -11.01
CA ASP A 19 -3.28 22.39 -11.86
C ASP A 19 -3.15 21.77 -13.26
N VAL A 20 -4.07 20.87 -13.57
CA VAL A 20 -4.12 20.15 -14.84
C VAL A 20 -4.46 21.10 -15.99
N HIS A 21 -5.11 22.24 -15.75
CA HIS A 21 -5.39 23.23 -16.80
C HIS A 21 -4.13 23.94 -17.32
N GLY A 22 -3.03 23.88 -16.58
CA GLY A 22 -1.73 24.39 -17.01
C GLY A 22 -0.96 23.45 -17.95
N ILE A 23 -1.44 22.21 -18.14
CA ILE A 23 -0.81 21.20 -18.99
C ILE A 23 -1.60 21.10 -20.30
N ASP A 24 -0.90 20.90 -21.42
CA ASP A 24 -1.53 20.77 -22.71
C ASP A 24 -2.42 19.53 -22.78
N THR A 25 -3.57 19.68 -23.44
CA THR A 25 -4.61 18.63 -23.48
C THR A 25 -4.16 17.38 -24.24
N GLU A 26 -3.19 17.51 -25.14
CA GLU A 26 -2.66 16.39 -25.93
C GLU A 26 -1.75 15.49 -25.07
N SER A 27 -0.87 16.08 -24.26
CA SER A 27 -0.05 15.39 -23.27
C SER A 27 -0.92 14.68 -22.24
N ILE A 28 -1.99 15.31 -21.73
CA ILE A 28 -2.90 14.65 -20.78
C ILE A 28 -3.57 13.42 -21.41
N ARG A 29 -3.98 13.52 -22.68
CA ARG A 29 -4.57 12.38 -23.40
C ARG A 29 -3.57 11.26 -23.60
N SER A 30 -2.35 11.57 -24.04
CA SER A 30 -1.31 10.55 -24.19
C SER A 30 -0.93 9.91 -22.85
N LEU A 31 -0.95 10.67 -21.75
CA LEU A 31 -0.72 10.14 -20.41
C LEU A 31 -1.83 9.18 -19.96
N ALA A 32 -3.08 9.42 -20.35
CA ALA A 32 -4.19 8.54 -20.02
C ALA A 32 -4.07 7.16 -20.68
N GLU A 33 -3.48 7.09 -21.87
CA GLU A 33 -3.30 5.85 -22.64
C GLU A 33 -2.14 4.98 -22.13
N VAL A 34 -1.23 5.52 -21.33
CA VAL A 34 -0.05 4.81 -20.84
C VAL A 34 -0.31 4.15 -19.47
N ASN A 35 0.24 2.94 -19.28
CA ASN A 35 0.14 2.20 -18.01
C ASN A 35 1.06 2.77 -16.92
N ASN A 36 2.26 3.20 -17.28
CA ASN A 36 3.29 3.72 -16.38
C ASN A 36 3.24 5.26 -16.28
N ARG A 37 2.10 5.78 -15.85
CA ARG A 37 1.83 7.24 -15.81
C ARG A 37 2.80 8.00 -14.90
N PRO A 38 3.10 7.54 -13.67
CA PRO A 38 4.04 8.23 -12.78
C PRO A 38 5.44 8.37 -13.38
N GLU A 39 5.92 7.35 -14.08
CA GLU A 39 7.23 7.31 -14.73
C GLU A 39 7.31 8.30 -15.88
N VAL A 40 6.23 8.42 -16.67
CA VAL A 40 6.14 9.39 -17.77
C VAL A 40 6.17 10.81 -17.23
N VAL A 41 5.40 11.11 -16.18
CA VAL A 41 5.42 12.43 -15.53
C VAL A 41 6.79 12.74 -14.94
N PHE A 42 7.42 11.76 -14.29
CA PHE A 42 8.79 11.88 -13.77
C PHE A 42 9.79 12.25 -14.88
N GLN A 43 9.70 11.58 -16.04
CA GLN A 43 10.52 11.88 -17.21
C GLN A 43 10.27 13.29 -17.76
N TRP A 44 9.01 13.74 -17.80
CA TRP A 44 8.67 15.10 -18.26
C TRP A 44 9.27 16.17 -17.35
N VAL A 45 9.19 15.99 -16.03
CA VAL A 45 9.81 16.92 -15.07
C VAL A 45 11.33 16.99 -15.28
N GLN A 46 11.99 15.84 -15.43
CA GLN A 46 13.43 15.81 -15.71
C GLN A 46 13.79 16.49 -17.03
N GLY A 47 13.02 16.22 -18.10
CA GLY A 47 13.19 16.85 -19.41
C GLY A 47 13.02 18.37 -19.35
N HIS A 48 12.05 18.85 -18.58
CA HIS A 48 11.82 20.28 -18.37
C HIS A 48 12.98 20.95 -17.63
N ILE A 49 13.54 20.30 -16.61
CA ILE A 49 14.75 20.79 -15.91
C ILE A 49 15.93 20.90 -16.89
N VAL A 50 16.14 19.90 -17.75
CA VAL A 50 17.20 19.93 -18.77
C VAL A 50 17.01 21.10 -19.75
N ASN A 51 15.78 21.34 -20.21
CA ASN A 51 15.47 22.46 -21.10
C ASN A 51 15.72 23.83 -20.44
N MET A 52 15.36 23.98 -19.16
CA MET A 52 15.59 25.23 -18.41
C MET A 52 17.09 25.55 -18.22
N ILE A 53 17.95 24.54 -18.21
CA ILE A 53 19.40 24.73 -18.17
C ILE A 53 19.90 25.20 -19.55
N GLN A 54 19.43 24.58 -20.63
CA GLN A 54 19.82 24.95 -21.99
C GLN A 54 19.39 26.37 -22.36
N THR A 55 18.24 26.82 -21.84
CA THR A 55 17.70 28.17 -22.04
C THR A 55 18.28 29.21 -21.07
N GLU A 56 19.25 28.81 -20.24
CA GLU A 56 19.90 29.65 -19.19
C GLU A 56 18.95 30.23 -18.13
N VAL A 57 17.68 29.82 -18.12
CA VAL A 57 16.70 30.18 -17.07
C VAL A 57 17.15 29.61 -15.72
N LEU A 58 17.76 28.42 -15.73
CA LEU A 58 18.30 27.76 -14.55
C LEU A 58 19.84 27.82 -14.56
N ASN A 59 20.41 28.87 -13.98
CA ASN A 59 21.86 29.08 -13.89
C ASN A 59 22.43 28.63 -12.53
N ILE A 60 22.39 27.32 -12.26
CA ILE A 60 22.86 26.71 -11.01
C ILE A 60 24.08 25.82 -11.33
N PRO A 61 25.13 25.80 -10.49
CA PRO A 61 26.30 24.95 -10.74
C PRO A 61 25.94 23.46 -10.76
N SER A 62 26.62 22.72 -11.65
CA SER A 62 26.34 21.30 -11.93
C SER A 62 26.27 20.36 -10.72
N PRO A 63 27.06 20.53 -9.63
CA PRO A 63 26.94 19.64 -8.48
C PRO A 63 25.60 19.75 -7.73
N LEU A 64 24.98 20.94 -7.70
CA LEU A 64 23.67 21.14 -7.08
C LEU A 64 22.57 20.52 -7.92
N LEU A 65 22.68 20.64 -9.24
CA LEU A 65 21.73 20.06 -10.17
C LEU A 65 21.75 18.52 -10.10
N THR A 66 22.94 17.91 -10.04
CA THR A 66 23.09 16.46 -9.82
C THR A 66 22.37 16.01 -8.55
N ARG A 67 22.44 16.81 -7.48
CA ARG A 67 21.73 16.52 -6.22
C ARG A 67 20.21 16.55 -6.39
N VAL A 68 19.67 17.51 -7.15
CA VAL A 68 18.22 17.55 -7.45
C VAL A 68 17.77 16.29 -8.20
N PHE A 69 18.53 15.86 -9.22
CA PHE A 69 18.21 14.62 -9.94
C PHE A 69 18.34 13.37 -9.05
N GLN A 70 19.30 13.33 -8.13
CA GLN A 70 19.44 12.25 -7.15
C GLN A 70 18.25 12.22 -6.19
N ASP A 71 17.82 13.37 -5.66
CA ASP A 71 16.68 13.46 -4.74
C ASP A 71 15.37 13.06 -5.44
N LEU A 72 15.17 13.49 -6.69
CA LEU A 72 14.07 13.05 -7.55
C LEU A 72 14.10 11.53 -7.76
N GLY A 73 15.26 10.96 -8.13
CA GLY A 73 15.43 9.52 -8.32
C GLY A 73 15.17 8.71 -7.04
N ASN A 74 15.62 9.22 -5.90
CA ASN A 74 15.31 8.63 -4.59
C ASN A 74 13.80 8.67 -4.28
N GLY A 75 13.11 9.74 -4.67
CA GLY A 75 11.64 9.82 -4.58
C GLY A 75 10.96 8.71 -5.39
N MET A 76 11.36 8.52 -6.64
CA MET A 76 10.81 7.48 -7.50
C MET A 76 11.12 6.06 -6.99
N ALA A 77 12.32 5.85 -6.44
CA ALA A 77 12.67 4.59 -5.79
C ALA A 77 11.77 4.29 -4.58
N LYS A 78 11.47 5.28 -3.73
CA LYS A 78 10.54 5.14 -2.61
C LYS A 78 9.11 4.86 -3.07
N TYR A 79 8.66 5.52 -4.14
CA TYR A 79 7.36 5.23 -4.74
C TYR A 79 7.25 3.76 -5.17
N HIS A 80 8.24 3.23 -5.90
CA HIS A 80 8.26 1.83 -6.28
C HIS A 80 8.38 0.87 -5.10
N LEU A 81 9.05 1.26 -4.01
CA LEU A 81 9.05 0.47 -2.78
C LEU A 81 7.65 0.40 -2.16
N GLY A 82 6.91 1.52 -2.18
CA GLY A 82 5.52 1.58 -1.74
C GLY A 82 4.58 0.72 -2.60
N LEU A 83 4.77 0.69 -3.91
CA LEU A 83 3.97 -0.16 -4.80
C LEU A 83 4.12 -1.67 -4.53
N ARG A 84 5.19 -2.11 -3.87
CA ARG A 84 5.38 -3.54 -3.56
C ARG A 84 4.34 -4.10 -2.59
N PHE A 85 3.78 -3.27 -1.71
CA PHE A 85 2.76 -3.71 -0.74
C PHE A 85 1.49 -4.20 -1.45
N PRO A 86 0.86 -3.42 -2.36
CA PRO A 86 -0.28 -3.92 -3.13
C PRO A 86 0.10 -4.91 -4.25
N ASP A 87 1.29 -4.78 -4.87
CA ASP A 87 1.66 -5.60 -6.04
C ASP A 87 2.15 -7.01 -5.68
N VAL A 88 2.64 -7.22 -4.46
CA VAL A 88 3.21 -8.51 -4.02
C VAL A 88 2.49 -8.99 -2.75
N PRO A 89 1.23 -9.45 -2.87
CA PRO A 89 0.49 -10.00 -1.75
C PRO A 89 1.14 -11.29 -1.25
N VAL A 90 0.88 -11.66 0.00
CA VAL A 90 1.38 -12.92 0.54
C VAL A 90 0.79 -14.10 -0.25
N PRO A 91 1.56 -15.19 -0.45
CA PRO A 91 1.08 -16.30 -1.25
C PRO A 91 -0.19 -16.92 -0.65
N TYR A 92 -1.22 -17.10 -1.47
CA TYR A 92 -2.49 -17.69 -1.06
C TYR A 92 -2.35 -19.01 -0.26
N PRO A 93 -1.47 -19.96 -0.62
CA PRO A 93 -1.31 -21.19 0.17
C PRO A 93 -0.89 -20.95 1.61
N TYR A 94 -0.14 -19.87 1.87
CA TYR A 94 0.30 -19.51 3.22
C TYR A 94 -0.90 -19.05 4.07
N ILE A 95 -1.73 -18.15 3.53
CA ILE A 95 -2.97 -17.69 4.19
C ILE A 95 -3.88 -18.89 4.47
N ALA A 96 -4.09 -19.77 3.49
CA ALA A 96 -4.98 -20.91 3.61
C ALA A 96 -4.53 -21.88 4.72
N VAL A 97 -3.23 -22.16 4.83
CA VAL A 97 -2.69 -23.03 5.89
C VAL A 97 -2.79 -22.38 7.27
N ALA A 98 -2.55 -21.07 7.38
CA ALA A 98 -2.74 -20.33 8.63
C ALA A 98 -4.20 -20.38 9.09
N GLU A 99 -5.14 -20.15 8.17
CA GLU A 99 -6.58 -20.20 8.45
C GLU A 99 -7.03 -21.61 8.86
N MET A 100 -6.59 -22.65 8.14
CA MET A 100 -6.85 -24.05 8.52
C MET A 100 -6.32 -24.39 9.91
N THR A 101 -5.14 -23.87 10.27
CA THR A 101 -4.54 -24.06 11.60
C THR A 101 -5.38 -23.37 12.68
N LEU A 102 -5.89 -22.17 12.43
CA LEU A 102 -6.77 -21.44 13.35
C LEU A 102 -8.11 -22.16 13.54
N TYR A 103 -8.71 -22.71 12.49
CA TYR A 103 -9.93 -23.53 12.62
C TYR A 103 -9.68 -24.80 13.44
N ALA A 104 -8.59 -25.53 13.16
CA ALA A 104 -8.22 -26.72 13.91
C ALA A 104 -7.98 -26.38 15.40
N HIS A 105 -7.29 -25.27 15.68
CA HIS A 105 -7.08 -24.77 17.03
C HIS A 105 -8.41 -24.41 17.71
N ALA A 106 -9.31 -23.70 17.02
CA ALA A 106 -10.61 -23.28 17.57
C ALA A 106 -11.50 -24.49 17.96
N ILE A 107 -11.39 -25.61 17.24
CA ILE A 107 -12.12 -26.85 17.55
C ILE A 107 -11.44 -27.65 18.65
N MET A 108 -10.11 -27.76 18.64
CA MET A 108 -9.36 -28.59 19.60
C MET A 108 -9.28 -27.98 20.99
N THR A 109 -9.12 -26.65 21.08
CA THR A 109 -8.98 -25.92 22.35
C THR A 109 -10.13 -26.16 23.34
N PRO A 110 -11.43 -26.12 22.97
CA PRO A 110 -12.51 -26.45 23.90
C PRO A 110 -12.47 -27.91 24.37
N ILE A 111 -12.16 -28.85 23.47
CA ILE A 111 -12.10 -30.29 23.80
C ILE A 111 -11.01 -30.55 24.86
N VAL A 112 -9.82 -29.99 24.64
CA VAL A 112 -8.69 -30.12 25.57
C VAL A 112 -8.95 -29.38 26.89
N SER A 113 -9.52 -28.17 26.82
CA SER A 113 -9.76 -27.35 28.02
C SER A 113 -10.73 -28.00 29.01
N ILE A 114 -11.74 -28.73 28.52
CA ILE A 114 -12.67 -29.50 29.37
C ILE A 114 -11.97 -30.66 30.06
N GLN A 115 -11.06 -31.35 29.37
CA GLN A 115 -10.32 -32.48 29.94
C GLN A 115 -9.28 -32.05 30.99
N TRP A 116 -8.69 -30.87 30.83
CA TRP A 116 -7.60 -30.39 31.70
C TRP A 116 -8.07 -29.61 32.93
N SER A 117 -9.31 -29.12 32.94
CA SER A 117 -9.80 -28.27 34.02
C SER A 117 -10.85 -28.99 34.87
N ALA A 118 -10.56 -29.16 36.15
CA ALA A 118 -11.56 -29.65 37.12
C ALA A 118 -12.63 -28.59 37.49
N THR A 119 -12.34 -27.32 37.25
CA THR A 119 -13.22 -26.19 37.58
C THR A 119 -14.17 -25.88 36.41
N PRO A 120 -15.51 -25.80 36.62
CA PRO A 120 -16.47 -25.66 35.52
C PRO A 120 -16.42 -24.32 34.77
N PHE A 121 -15.96 -23.24 35.40
CA PHE A 121 -15.87 -21.91 34.77
C PHE A 121 -14.60 -21.70 33.93
N LEU A 122 -13.54 -22.46 34.22
CA LEU A 122 -12.22 -22.25 33.61
C LEU A 122 -12.14 -22.66 32.12
N PRO A 123 -12.72 -23.80 31.67
CA PRO A 123 -12.69 -24.20 30.26
C PRO A 123 -13.27 -23.17 29.27
N PRO A 124 -14.50 -22.63 29.46
CA PRO A 124 -15.04 -21.66 28.52
C PRO A 124 -14.25 -20.35 28.53
N PHE A 125 -13.76 -19.92 29.69
CA PHE A 125 -12.92 -18.72 29.80
C PHE A 125 -11.58 -18.86 29.06
N LEU A 126 -10.84 -19.96 29.30
CA LEU A 126 -9.57 -20.23 28.62
C LEU A 126 -9.76 -20.40 27.10
N THR A 127 -10.82 -21.11 26.70
CA THR A 127 -11.14 -21.28 25.28
C THR A 127 -11.40 -19.93 24.61
N PHE A 128 -12.21 -19.07 25.24
CA PHE A 128 -12.47 -17.74 24.73
C PHE A 128 -11.17 -16.94 24.56
N VAL A 129 -10.35 -16.82 25.61
CA VAL A 129 -9.12 -16.02 25.57
C VAL A 129 -8.16 -16.52 24.50
N LEU A 130 -7.91 -17.83 24.40
CA LEU A 130 -6.95 -18.39 23.46
C LEU A 130 -7.42 -18.25 22.00
N VAL A 131 -8.66 -18.62 21.72
CA VAL A 131 -9.22 -18.53 20.37
C VAL A 131 -9.36 -17.08 19.94
N PHE A 132 -9.91 -16.22 20.80
CA PHE A 132 -10.08 -14.80 20.51
C PHE A 132 -8.75 -14.11 20.22
N THR A 133 -7.71 -14.36 21.02
CA THR A 133 -6.41 -13.72 20.84
C THR A 133 -5.77 -14.11 19.51
N LEU A 134 -5.80 -15.39 19.16
CA LEU A 134 -5.19 -15.86 17.91
C LEU A 134 -5.96 -15.39 16.67
N TRP A 135 -7.29 -15.39 16.72
CA TRP A 135 -8.11 -14.83 15.64
C TRP A 135 -7.92 -13.32 15.49
N SER A 136 -7.84 -12.58 16.60
CA SER A 136 -7.58 -11.13 16.58
C SER A 136 -6.21 -10.83 15.97
N LEU A 137 -5.19 -11.62 16.31
CA LEU A 137 -3.85 -11.45 15.73
C LEU A 137 -3.85 -11.71 14.23
N TYR A 138 -4.58 -12.74 13.78
CA TYR A 138 -4.71 -13.06 12.37
C TYR A 138 -5.43 -11.96 11.58
N THR A 139 -6.52 -11.41 12.11
CA THR A 139 -7.25 -10.33 11.43
C THR A 139 -6.42 -9.05 11.35
N VAL A 140 -5.75 -8.66 12.45
CA VAL A 140 -4.87 -7.47 12.46
C VAL A 140 -3.69 -7.66 11.51
N ALA A 141 -3.13 -8.86 11.41
CA ALA A 141 -2.06 -9.13 10.44
C ALA A 141 -2.53 -8.95 8.99
N GLY A 142 -3.79 -9.28 8.69
CA GLY A 142 -4.40 -9.04 7.38
C GLY A 142 -4.59 -7.54 7.08
N GLU A 143 -5.08 -6.77 8.04
CA GLU A 143 -5.22 -5.30 7.91
C GLU A 143 -3.85 -4.62 7.67
N LEU A 144 -2.78 -5.14 8.27
CA LEU A 144 -1.43 -4.58 8.13
C LEU A 144 -0.70 -4.99 6.84
N GLU A 145 -1.27 -5.89 6.03
CA GLU A 145 -0.64 -6.37 4.80
C GLU A 145 -0.56 -5.27 3.73
N ASN A 146 -1.63 -4.49 3.58
CA ASN A 146 -1.68 -3.37 2.65
C ASN A 146 -2.16 -2.08 3.34
N PRO A 147 -1.23 -1.23 3.81
CA PRO A 147 -1.56 -0.02 4.56
C PRO A 147 -2.11 1.13 3.68
N PHE A 148 -2.40 0.87 2.40
CA PHE A 148 -2.79 1.88 1.41
C PHE A 148 -4.19 1.66 0.80
N ASP A 149 -4.97 0.65 1.24
CA ASP A 149 -6.28 0.35 0.63
C ASP A 149 -7.36 1.41 0.97
N GLY A 150 -7.08 2.27 1.95
CA GLY A 150 -7.85 3.45 2.34
C GLY A 150 -9.21 3.12 2.98
N GLY A 151 -9.44 1.86 3.34
CA GLY A 151 -10.67 1.34 3.92
C GLY A 151 -10.59 1.05 5.42
N ASP A 152 -9.38 0.91 5.97
CA ASP A 152 -9.14 0.45 7.32
C ASP A 152 -8.71 1.60 8.24
N VAL A 153 -9.05 1.48 9.52
CA VAL A 153 -8.68 2.49 10.54
C VAL A 153 -7.17 2.57 10.79
N ASN A 154 -6.44 1.53 10.40
CA ASN A 154 -5.00 1.40 10.55
C ASN A 154 -4.24 1.72 9.25
N ASP A 155 -4.94 2.14 8.20
CA ASP A 155 -4.31 2.60 6.97
C ASP A 155 -3.51 3.89 7.20
N LEU A 156 -2.50 4.09 6.36
CA LEU A 156 -1.76 5.35 6.33
C LEU A 156 -2.65 6.46 5.75
N ASP A 157 -2.63 7.62 6.42
CA ASP A 157 -3.19 8.88 5.93
C ASP A 157 -2.30 9.51 4.84
#